data_AF-A0A7J2HYN0-F1
#
_entry.id   AF-A0A7J2HYN0-F1
#
_cell.length_a   1.000
_cell.length_b   1.000
_cell.length_c   1.000
_cell.angle_alpha   90.00
_cell.angle_beta   90.00
_cell.angle_gamma   90.00
#
_symmetry.space_group_name_H-M   'P 1'
#
loop_
_entity.id
_entity.type
_entity.pdbx_description
1 polymer ?
#
loop_
_entity_poly.entity_id
_entity_poly.type
_entity_poly.pdbx_seq_one_letter_code
_entity_poly.pdbx_strand_id
1 'polypeptide(L)'
;MLLLPTFPAKGYLGFGLGDLFVAALLTVKNWEKFGGRAGLITSAYIALFIGLMVPMVEKAGALPATLFISAGWIASYLHIRVRRWS
;
A
#
# COMPACT_ATOMS: atom_id res chain seq x y z
N MET A 1 12.32 11.35 3.08
CA MET A 1 11.21 10.96 3.97
C MET A 1 9.99 11.74 3.56
N LEU A 2 8.82 11.11 3.56
CA LEU A 2 7.55 11.76 3.22
C LEU A 2 6.68 11.74 4.47
N LEU A 3 6.27 12.91 4.95
CA LEU A 3 5.46 13.05 6.15
C LEU A 3 4.01 13.23 5.71
N LEU A 4 3.15 12.26 6.03
CA LEU A 4 1.72 12.40 5.80
C LEU A 4 1.02 12.84 7.09
N PRO A 5 0.13 13.85 7.03
CA PRO A 5 -0.73 14.16 8.16
C PRO A 5 -1.67 12.99 8.42
N THR A 6 -1.79 12.62 9.68
CA THR A 6 -2.55 11.45 10.09
C THR A 6 -3.92 11.93 10.56
N PHE A 7 -4.95 12.05 9.72
CA PHE A 7 -6.28 12.49 10.16
C PHE A 7 -7.18 11.29 10.45
N PRO A 8 -7.96 11.25 11.56
CA PRO A 8 -8.17 12.26 12.61
C PRO A 8 -7.17 12.24 13.78
N ALA A 9 -6.14 11.40 13.70
CA ALA A 9 -5.07 11.28 14.68
C ALA A 9 -4.31 12.60 14.89
N LYS A 10 -3.63 12.76 16.03
CA LYS A 10 -2.66 13.85 16.21
C LYS A 10 -1.26 13.33 15.90
N GLY A 11 -0.73 13.61 14.70
CA GLY A 11 0.65 13.25 14.35
C GLY A 11 0.95 13.18 12.85
N TYR A 12 2.19 12.84 12.53
CA TYR A 12 2.65 12.57 11.16
C TYR A 12 3.10 11.12 11.02
N LEU A 13 2.67 10.47 9.94
CA LEU A 13 3.26 9.21 9.50
C LEU A 13 4.49 9.51 8.65
N GLY A 14 5.65 9.08 9.12
CA GLY A 14 6.90 9.15 8.37
C GLY A 14 7.07 7.93 7.48
N PHE A 15 6.99 8.14 6.16
CA PHE A 15 7.33 7.12 5.17
C PHE A 15 8.78 7.29 4.69
N GLY A 16 9.50 6.16 4.61
CA GLY A 16 10.77 6.10 3.93
C GLY A 16 10.58 6.29 2.43
N LEU A 17 11.56 6.89 1.75
CA LEU A 17 11.57 6.92 0.28
C LEU A 17 11.64 5.51 -0.29
N GLY A 18 12.29 4.57 0.42
CA GLY A 18 12.31 3.16 0.08
C GLY A 18 10.92 2.53 0.09
N ASP A 19 10.05 2.89 1.03
CA ASP A 19 8.68 2.37 1.09
C ASP A 19 7.86 2.81 -0.13
N LEU A 20 7.99 4.10 -0.51
CA LEU A 20 7.36 4.63 -1.70
C LEU A 20 7.88 3.94 -2.97
N PHE A 21 9.19 3.71 -3.04
CA PHE A 21 9.82 3.03 -4.17
C PHE A 21 9.34 1.58 -4.31
N VAL A 22 9.26 0.84 -3.18
CA VAL A 22 8.73 -0.53 -3.16
C VAL A 22 7.26 -0.55 -3.58
N ALA A 23 6.42 0.34 -3.05
CA ALA A 23 5.01 0.43 -3.44
C ALA A 23 4.84 0.71 -4.95
N ALA A 24 5.66 1.61 -5.51
CA ALA A 24 5.67 1.90 -6.94
C ALA A 24 6.10 0.69 -7.77
N LEU A 25 7.22 0.03 -7.42
CA LEU A 25 7.70 -1.15 -8.13
C LEU A 25 6.67 -2.29 -8.13
N LEU A 26 6.02 -2.55 -7.00
CA LEU A 26 4.98 -3.58 -6.91
C LEU A 26 3.75 -3.25 -7.78
N THR A 27 3.39 -1.97 -7.83
CA THR A 27 2.31 -1.46 -8.68
C THR A 27 2.64 -1.61 -10.17
N VAL A 28 3.83 -1.19 -10.59
CA VAL A 28 4.30 -1.31 -11.98
C VAL A 28 4.44 -2.78 -12.38
N LYS A 29 4.98 -3.64 -11.51
CA LYS A 29 5.08 -5.08 -11.76
C LYS A 29 3.72 -5.72 -12.04
N ASN A 30 2.69 -5.36 -11.28
CA ASN A 30 1.34 -5.87 -11.52
C ASN A 30 0.70 -5.24 -12.77
N TRP A 31 0.98 -3.96 -13.05
CA TRP A 31 0.57 -3.30 -14.30
C TRP A 31 1.14 -4.01 -15.53
N GLU A 32 2.44 -4.27 -15.56
CA GLU A 32 3.09 -4.94 -16.70
C GLU A 32 2.60 -6.38 -16.86
N LYS A 33 2.35 -7.09 -15.76
CA LYS A 33 1.93 -8.49 -15.78
C LYS A 33 0.46 -8.70 -16.17
N PHE A 34 -0.44 -7.80 -15.76
CA PHE A 34 -1.89 -8.00 -15.87
C PHE A 34 -2.64 -6.82 -16.54
N GLY A 35 -1.91 -5.81 -17.03
CA GLY A 35 -2.45 -4.62 -17.70
C GLY A 35 -2.75 -3.45 -16.75
N GLY A 36 -3.11 -2.29 -17.34
CA GLY A 36 -3.24 -1.04 -16.59
C GLY A 36 -4.26 -1.04 -15.45
N ARG A 37 -5.36 -1.79 -15.59
CA ARG A 37 -6.36 -1.95 -14.52
C ARG A 37 -5.76 -2.61 -13.27
N ALA A 38 -4.81 -3.53 -13.43
CA ALA A 38 -4.16 -4.21 -12.32
C ALA A 38 -3.24 -3.29 -11.53
N GLY A 39 -2.58 -2.33 -12.19
CA GLY A 39 -1.82 -1.29 -11.52
C GLY A 39 -2.72 -0.41 -10.64
N LEU A 40 -3.85 0.06 -11.18
CA LEU A 40 -4.82 0.85 -10.41
C LEU A 40 -5.40 0.09 -9.21
N ILE A 41 -5.73 -1.19 -9.38
CA ILE A 41 -6.18 -2.04 -8.27
C ILE A 41 -5.07 -2.16 -7.23
N THR A 42 -3.83 -2.38 -7.66
CA THR A 42 -2.70 -2.55 -6.73
C THR A 42 -2.43 -1.27 -5.93
N SER A 43 -2.42 -0.10 -6.55
CA SER A 43 -2.21 1.16 -5.83
C SER A 43 -3.36 1.44 -4.85
N ALA A 44 -4.60 1.15 -5.22
CA ALA A 44 -5.76 1.33 -4.35
C ALA A 44 -5.69 0.43 -3.10
N TYR A 45 -5.31 -0.84 -3.26
CA TYR A 45 -5.13 -1.74 -2.12
C TYR A 45 -3.97 -1.32 -1.21
N ILE A 46 -2.83 -0.93 -1.78
CA ILE A 46 -1.70 -0.43 -0.98
C ILE A 46 -2.11 0.82 -0.19
N ALA A 47 -2.80 1.77 -0.82
CA ALA A 47 -3.30 2.96 -0.14
C ALA A 47 -4.30 2.63 0.98
N LEU A 48 -5.20 1.67 0.76
CA LEU A 48 -6.15 1.21 1.77
C LEU A 48 -5.42 0.62 2.98
N PHE A 49 -4.45 -0.25 2.77
CA PHE A 49 -3.68 -0.86 3.86
C PHE A 49 -2.82 0.16 4.61
N ILE A 50 -2.27 1.16 3.92
CA ILE A 50 -1.61 2.30 4.55
C ILE A 50 -2.61 3.11 5.40
N GLY A 51 -3.85 3.29 4.94
CA GLY A 51 -4.91 3.92 5.74
C GLY A 51 -5.21 3.14 7.03
N LEU A 52 -5.23 1.80 6.96
CA LEU A 52 -5.42 0.93 8.13
C LEU A 52 -4.26 1.00 9.15
N MET A 53 -3.07 1.41 8.71
CA MET A 53 -1.91 1.61 9.58
C MET A 53 -2.14 2.73 10.60
N VAL A 54 -2.89 3.78 10.24
CA VAL A 54 -3.15 4.96 11.08
C VAL A 54 -3.59 4.60 12.51
N PRO A 55 -4.73 3.91 12.72
CA PRO A 55 -5.19 3.57 14.07
C PRO A 55 -4.30 2.53 14.77
N MET A 56 -3.52 1.75 14.03
CA MET A 56 -2.60 0.76 14.62
C MET A 56 -1.35 1.43 15.18
N VAL A 57 -0.82 2.42 14.45
CA VAL A 57 0.34 3.22 14.89
C VAL A 57 -0.02 4.07 16.11
N GLU A 58 -1.24 4.61 16.17
CA GLU A 58 -1.70 5.32 17.38
C GLU A 58 -1.69 4.43 18.63
N LYS A 59 -1.99 3.12 18.49
CA LYS A 59 -2.06 2.19 19.63
C LYS A 59 -0.73 1.51 19.95
N ALA A 60 0.06 1.16 18.94
CA ALA A 60 1.25 0.33 19.06
C ALA A 60 2.57 1.12 18.89
N GLY A 61 2.50 2.41 18.55
CA GLY A 61 3.67 3.23 18.23
C GLY A 61 4.14 3.01 16.79
N ALA A 62 5.46 2.91 16.57
CA ALA A 62 6.00 2.81 15.22
C ALA A 62 5.83 1.39 14.63
N LEU A 63 5.24 1.30 13.44
CA LEU A 63 5.13 0.06 12.67
C LEU A 63 5.84 0.20 11.31
N PRO A 64 6.45 -0.88 10.77
CA PRO A 64 7.06 -0.84 9.45
C PRO A 64 6.01 -0.66 8.34
N ALA A 65 6.14 0.39 7.53
CA ALA A 65 5.27 0.65 6.39
C ALA A 65 5.30 -0.48 5.34
N THR A 66 6.46 -1.14 5.18
CA THR A 66 6.65 -2.30 4.30
C THR A 66 5.66 -3.44 4.57
N LEU A 67 5.23 -3.64 5.83
CA LEU A 67 4.29 -4.69 6.18
C LEU A 67 2.91 -4.44 5.57
N PHE A 68 2.42 -3.20 5.65
CA PHE A 68 1.15 -2.79 5.08
C PHE A 68 1.19 -2.73 3.55
N ILE A 69 2.29 -2.25 2.98
CA ILE A 69 2.51 -2.24 1.52
C ILE A 69 2.49 -3.67 0.97
N SER A 70 3.20 -4.58 1.64
CA SER A 70 3.27 -5.99 1.23
C SER A 70 1.91 -6.68 1.35
N ALA A 71 1.17 -6.43 2.44
CA ALA A 71 -0.17 -6.97 2.63
C ALA A 71 -1.16 -6.44 1.56
N GLY A 72 -1.13 -5.15 1.27
CA GLY A 72 -1.93 -4.54 0.20
C GLY A 72 -1.61 -5.12 -1.18
N TRP A 73 -0.34 -5.33 -1.49
CA TRP A 73 0.07 -5.97 -2.75
C TRP A 73 -0.35 -7.44 -2.84
N ILE A 74 -0.24 -8.22 -1.76
CA ILE A 74 -0.68 -9.63 -1.76
C ILE A 74 -2.20 -9.72 -1.97
N ALA A 75 -2.95 -8.86 -1.29
CA ALA A 75 -4.41 -8.79 -1.42
C ALA A 75 -4.81 -8.38 -2.85
N SER A 76 -4.14 -7.39 -3.45
CA SER A 76 -4.39 -6.99 -4.83
C SER A 76 -4.02 -8.10 -5.81
N TYR A 77 -2.88 -8.76 -5.61
CA TYR A 77 -2.43 -9.86 -6.45
C TYR A 77 -3.42 -11.02 -6.44
N LEU A 78 -3.95 -11.38 -5.27
CA LEU A 78 -4.96 -12.41 -5.14
C LEU A 78 -6.26 -12.00 -5.84
N HIS A 79 -6.71 -10.75 -5.64
CA HIS A 79 -7.91 -10.22 -6.29
C HIS A 79 -7.80 -10.25 -7.82
N ILE A 80 -6.68 -9.80 -8.37
CA ILE A 80 -6.39 -9.81 -9.81
C ILE A 80 -6.31 -11.24 -10.34
N ARG A 81 -5.69 -12.16 -9.58
CA ARG A 81 -5.53 -13.56 -9.98
C ARG A 81 -6.87 -14.31 -10.00
N VAL A 82 -7.74 -14.06 -9.02
CA VAL A 82 -9.08 -14.68 -8.93
C VAL A 82 -10.00 -14.11 -10.01
N ARG A 83 -9.97 -12.79 -10.24
CA ARG A 83 -10.75 -12.13 -11.30
C ARG A 83 -9.97 -12.09 -12.61
N ARG A 84 -9.38 -13.20 -13.07
CA ARG A 84 -8.82 -13.24 -14.43
C ARG A 84 -9.92 -12.92 -15.43
N TRP A 85 -9.98 -11.67 -15.86
CA TRP A 85 -10.85 -11.21 -16.94
C TRP A 85 -10.31 -11.89 -18.20
N SER A 86 -11.01 -12.94 -18.64
CA SER A 86 -10.77 -13.59 -19.93
C SER A 86 -11.16 -12.65 -21.06
#